data_AF-A0A3S0CJA8-F1
#
_entry.id   AF-A0A3S0CJA8-F1
#
_cell.length_a   1.000
_cell.length_b   1.000
_cell.length_c   1.000
_cell.angle_alpha   90.00
_cell.angle_beta   90.00
_cell.angle_gamma   90.00
#
_symmetry.space_group_name_H-M   'P 1'
#
loop_
_entity.id
_entity.type
_entity.pdbx_description
1 polymer ?
#
loop_
_entity_poly.entity_id
_entity_poly.type
_entity_poly.pdbx_seq_one_letter_code
_entity_poly.pdbx_strand_id
1 'polypeptide(L)'
;MSKLVIILPKLWKANSIASVIAIAYTVLPSIIPSVLAAALSTSLCSALPSIAAETQQVRTITFPEDRSYGTIIKLEPNWNIFVRHPKGSFFAEARGKVQYSAKDALMLSARFPLTDNPAVMKKLPADSFQYITFLNLPAEDKIFEPLTHLTGLRRIDFQEGEFQDKAFAELAKLVNLEAISVRECFVTGDSLTHFGVLKKLRAMVWKKVALDWKLLNQSSTVFPAMADLQFSDTNLDDEGMNWLEKMPNLRQLSIDGSSRVTDRGLLILKKLKKLKKLELKKMKAVTPKGIMQLKGGSIEAIHVGDANYTQLEIKQIKDAMPKVQFLFDKKKMKEGTMEIFAPLH
;
A
#
# COMPACT_ATOMS: atom_id res chain seq x y z
N MET A 1 -22.64 -12.70 57.15
CA MET A 1 -21.43 -13.02 56.35
C MET A 1 -21.62 -14.16 55.33
N SER A 2 -22.77 -14.85 55.26
CA SER A 2 -22.98 -16.01 54.37
C SER A 2 -23.54 -15.72 52.96
N LYS A 3 -23.97 -14.47 52.67
CA LYS A 3 -24.48 -14.09 51.32
C LYS A 3 -23.44 -13.43 50.40
N LEU A 4 -22.32 -12.91 50.94
CA LEU A 4 -21.29 -12.22 50.14
C LEU A 4 -20.43 -13.17 49.28
N VAL A 5 -20.22 -14.41 49.76
CA VAL A 5 -19.32 -15.38 49.10
C VAL A 5 -19.88 -15.88 47.75
N ILE A 6 -21.21 -15.78 47.54
CA ILE A 6 -21.88 -16.23 46.31
C ILE A 6 -21.79 -15.19 45.18
N ILE A 7 -21.48 -13.93 45.50
CA ILE A 7 -21.61 -12.79 44.57
C ILE A 7 -20.30 -12.48 43.82
N LEU A 8 -19.15 -12.76 44.46
CA LEU A 8 -17.81 -12.47 43.94
C LEU A 8 -17.55 -13.01 42.51
N PRO A 9 -17.98 -14.25 42.13
CA PRO A 9 -17.74 -14.75 40.77
C PRO A 9 -18.61 -14.08 39.69
N LYS A 10 -19.79 -13.55 40.05
CA LYS A 10 -20.72 -12.90 39.10
C LYS A 10 -20.35 -11.43 38.85
N LEU A 11 -19.80 -10.75 39.84
CA LEU A 11 -19.28 -9.39 39.71
C LEU A 11 -18.05 -9.32 38.80
N TRP A 12 -17.23 -10.38 38.79
CA TRP A 12 -16.04 -10.47 37.93
C TRP A 12 -16.35 -10.60 36.43
N LYS A 13 -17.59 -10.92 36.05
CA LYS A 13 -18.05 -10.99 34.64
C LYS A 13 -18.81 -9.74 34.18
N ALA A 14 -18.97 -8.73 35.04
CA ALA A 14 -19.71 -7.54 34.71
C ALA A 14 -18.80 -6.52 34.00
N ASN A 15 -19.19 -6.14 32.78
CA ASN A 15 -18.40 -5.22 31.95
C ASN A 15 -18.85 -3.75 32.08
N SER A 16 -19.77 -3.46 33.02
CA SER A 16 -20.23 -2.09 33.29
C SER A 16 -20.73 -1.92 34.73
N ILE A 17 -20.67 -0.68 35.22
CA ILE A 17 -21.16 -0.27 36.55
C ILE A 17 -22.67 -0.54 36.68
N ALA A 18 -23.44 -0.33 35.61
CA ALA A 18 -24.88 -0.61 35.58
C ALA A 18 -25.19 -2.10 35.79
N SER A 19 -24.37 -3.00 35.23
CA SER A 19 -24.51 -4.46 35.39
C SER A 19 -24.15 -4.92 36.81
N VAL A 20 -23.14 -4.32 37.44
CA VAL A 20 -22.76 -4.59 38.84
C VAL A 20 -23.88 -4.18 39.79
N ILE A 21 -24.45 -2.98 39.59
CA ILE A 21 -25.54 -2.46 40.41
C ILE A 21 -26.80 -3.33 40.24
N ALA A 22 -27.15 -3.72 39.02
CA ALA A 22 -28.29 -4.59 38.76
C ALA A 22 -28.18 -5.96 39.45
N ILE A 23 -27.00 -6.59 39.44
CA ILE A 23 -26.76 -7.88 40.10
C ILE A 23 -26.90 -7.75 41.63
N ALA A 24 -26.40 -6.65 42.22
CA ALA A 24 -26.50 -6.41 43.66
C ALA A 24 -27.96 -6.26 44.14
N TYR A 25 -28.81 -5.61 43.35
CA TYR A 25 -30.24 -5.43 43.67
C TYR A 25 -31.07 -6.72 43.61
N THR A 26 -30.66 -7.72 42.81
CA THR A 26 -31.39 -9.00 42.70
C THR A 26 -31.28 -9.91 43.93
N VAL A 27 -30.30 -9.66 44.82
CA VAL A 27 -29.95 -10.60 45.91
C VAL A 27 -30.30 -10.06 47.30
N LEU A 28 -30.38 -8.73 47.48
CA LEU A 28 -30.68 -8.07 48.75
C LEU A 28 -31.63 -6.87 48.54
N PRO A 29 -32.94 -7.10 48.35
CA PRO A 29 -33.91 -6.05 48.00
C PRO A 29 -34.23 -5.06 49.14
N SER A 30 -33.72 -5.28 50.36
CA SER A 30 -34.03 -4.48 51.55
C SER A 30 -32.89 -3.57 52.03
N ILE A 31 -31.84 -3.36 51.23
CA ILE A 31 -30.74 -2.44 51.59
C ILE A 31 -31.05 -1.03 51.07
N ILE A 32 -31.00 -0.05 51.97
CA ILE A 32 -31.20 1.37 51.67
C ILE A 32 -30.06 1.87 50.75
N PRO A 33 -30.35 2.60 49.65
CA PRO A 33 -29.36 3.01 48.65
C PRO A 33 -28.11 3.71 49.21
N SER A 34 -28.25 4.46 50.31
CA SER A 34 -27.16 5.19 50.97
C SER A 34 -26.13 4.27 51.63
N VAL A 35 -26.54 3.10 52.12
CA VAL A 35 -25.65 2.14 52.79
C VAL A 35 -24.82 1.35 51.76
N LEU A 36 -25.40 1.05 50.59
CA LEU A 36 -24.69 0.38 49.49
C LEU A 36 -23.62 1.29 48.86
N ALA A 37 -23.92 2.59 48.72
CA ALA A 37 -22.97 3.58 48.22
C ALA A 37 -21.77 3.78 49.17
N ALA A 38 -21.99 3.76 50.49
CA ALA A 38 -20.94 3.92 51.49
C ALA A 38 -20.03 2.68 51.64
N ALA A 39 -20.57 1.47 51.43
CA ALA A 39 -19.79 0.23 51.45
C ALA A 39 -18.94 0.04 50.17
N LEU A 40 -19.42 0.54 49.02
CA LEU A 40 -18.68 0.52 47.76
C LEU A 40 -17.59 1.62 47.69
N SER A 41 -17.72 2.74 48.41
CA SER A 41 -16.71 3.80 48.39
C SER A 41 -15.46 3.49 49.23
N THR A 42 -15.61 2.71 50.31
CA THR A 42 -14.52 2.45 51.27
C THR A 42 -13.78 1.13 51.02
N SER A 43 -14.42 0.14 50.39
CA SER A 43 -13.81 -1.19 50.15
C SER A 43 -13.45 -1.51 48.69
N LEU A 44 -13.86 -0.70 47.71
CA LEU A 44 -13.46 -0.87 46.29
C LEU A 44 -12.37 0.09 45.81
N CYS A 45 -11.96 1.07 46.63
CA CYS A 45 -10.87 1.99 46.23
C CYS A 45 -9.48 1.32 46.17
N SER A 46 -9.31 0.11 46.70
CA SER A 46 -8.01 -0.59 46.73
C SER A 46 -7.94 -1.84 45.84
N ALA A 47 -9.01 -2.19 45.11
CA ALA A 47 -9.06 -3.40 44.29
C ALA A 47 -9.75 -3.21 42.92
N LEU A 48 -9.85 -1.98 42.44
CA LEU A 48 -9.87 -1.76 41.00
C LEU A 48 -8.40 -1.70 40.59
N PRO A 49 -7.93 -2.48 39.59
CA PRO A 49 -6.78 -2.02 38.86
C PRO A 49 -7.14 -0.60 38.47
N SER A 50 -6.25 0.35 38.81
CA SER A 50 -6.18 1.59 38.09
C SER A 50 -6.57 1.24 36.66
N ILE A 51 -7.69 1.78 36.16
CA ILE A 51 -7.81 1.99 34.72
C ILE A 51 -6.67 2.96 34.50
N ALA A 52 -5.46 2.39 34.39
CA ALA A 52 -4.29 3.05 33.95
C ALA A 52 -4.80 3.52 32.60
N ALA A 53 -5.05 4.82 32.53
CA ALA A 53 -4.84 5.53 31.30
C ALA A 53 -3.51 4.94 30.82
N GLU A 54 -3.57 4.01 29.85
CA GLU A 54 -2.42 3.69 29.04
C GLU A 54 -1.97 5.07 28.62
N THR A 55 -0.89 5.57 29.22
CA THR A 55 -0.32 6.86 28.86
C THR A 55 0.08 6.67 27.42
N GLN A 56 -0.83 6.98 26.50
CA GLN A 56 -0.60 6.92 25.08
C GLN A 56 0.59 7.82 24.89
N GLN A 57 1.74 7.24 24.56
CA GLN A 57 2.98 7.97 24.43
C GLN A 57 2.74 9.03 23.36
N VAL A 58 2.53 10.27 23.78
CA VAL A 58 2.27 11.40 22.89
C VAL A 58 3.61 11.79 22.28
N ARG A 59 3.65 11.82 20.96
CA ARG A 59 4.78 12.30 20.17
C ARG A 59 4.44 13.66 19.59
N THR A 60 5.47 14.45 19.32
CA THR A 60 5.32 15.79 18.74
C THR A 60 6.15 15.88 17.46
N ILE A 61 5.52 16.34 16.39
CA ILE A 61 6.18 16.75 15.14
C ILE A 61 6.13 18.27 15.10
N THR A 62 7.22 18.92 14.68
CA THR A 62 7.26 20.37 14.53
C THR A 62 7.64 20.75 13.11
N PHE A 63 6.74 21.47 12.45
CA PHE A 63 6.97 22.13 11.16
C PHE A 63 7.13 23.64 11.39
N PRO A 64 7.77 24.37 10.46
CA PRO A 64 7.71 25.83 10.46
C PRO A 64 6.27 26.34 10.48
N GLU A 65 6.06 27.48 11.14
CA GLU A 65 4.72 28.06 11.35
C GLU A 65 4.30 29.02 10.24
N ASP A 66 5.17 29.39 9.31
CA ASP A 66 4.87 30.36 8.26
C ASP A 66 3.92 29.80 7.19
N ARG A 67 4.01 28.49 6.89
CA ARG A 67 3.18 27.81 5.89
C ARG A 67 3.00 26.33 6.19
N SER A 68 2.04 25.70 5.51
CA SER A 68 1.84 24.24 5.60
C SER A 68 2.71 23.50 4.59
N TYR A 69 3.38 22.44 5.05
CA TYR A 69 4.22 21.56 4.24
C TYR A 69 3.46 20.38 3.62
N GLY A 70 2.16 20.28 3.91
CA GLY A 70 1.34 19.16 3.48
C GLY A 70 0.16 18.90 4.39
N THR A 71 -0.59 17.85 4.07
CA THR A 71 -1.68 17.36 4.91
C THR A 71 -1.26 16.07 5.59
N ILE A 72 -1.42 16.01 6.90
CA ILE A 72 -1.24 14.81 7.70
C ILE A 72 -2.55 14.05 7.75
N ILE A 73 -2.50 12.79 7.37
CA ILE A 73 -3.64 11.86 7.36
C ILE A 73 -3.32 10.74 8.33
N LYS A 74 -4.27 10.46 9.22
CA LYS A 74 -4.20 9.30 10.11
C LYS A 74 -4.76 8.10 9.37
N LEU A 75 -3.90 7.10 9.15
CA LEU A 75 -4.24 5.87 8.45
C LEU A 75 -5.08 4.96 9.35
N GLU A 76 -6.01 4.23 8.76
CA GLU A 76 -6.77 3.21 9.50
C GLU A 76 -5.84 2.10 10.03
N PRO A 77 -6.19 1.44 11.16
CA PRO A 77 -5.53 0.21 11.57
C PRO A 77 -5.55 -0.80 10.41
N ASN A 78 -4.41 -1.46 10.16
CA ASN A 78 -4.23 -2.40 9.04
C ASN A 78 -4.40 -1.79 7.64
N TRP A 79 -4.09 -0.50 7.49
CA TRP A 79 -4.08 0.15 6.17
C TRP A 79 -3.30 -0.69 5.14
N ASN A 80 -3.89 -0.82 3.97
CA ASN A 80 -3.34 -1.64 2.91
C ASN A 80 -2.24 -0.87 2.17
N ILE A 81 -1.00 -1.30 2.32
CA ILE A 81 0.15 -0.64 1.68
C ILE A 81 0.13 -0.68 0.16
N PHE A 82 -0.62 -1.61 -0.43
CA PHE A 82 -0.64 -1.85 -1.87
C PHE A 82 -1.59 -0.88 -2.59
N VAL A 83 -2.47 -0.20 -1.86
CA VAL A 83 -3.47 0.72 -2.44
C VAL A 83 -2.89 2.14 -2.48
N ARG A 84 -3.00 2.80 -3.63
CA ARG A 84 -2.53 4.19 -3.85
C ARG A 84 -3.11 5.18 -2.85
N HIS A 85 -4.40 5.03 -2.54
CA HIS A 85 -5.16 5.84 -1.60
C HIS A 85 -5.63 4.95 -0.45
N PRO A 86 -4.75 4.64 0.52
CA PRO A 86 -5.17 3.88 1.68
C PRO A 86 -6.23 4.66 2.46
N LYS A 87 -7.13 3.94 3.13
CA LYS A 87 -8.14 4.57 3.97
C LYS A 87 -7.49 5.29 5.14
N GLY A 88 -7.97 6.49 5.41
CA GLY A 88 -7.54 7.34 6.50
C GLY A 88 -8.40 8.59 6.55
N SER A 89 -8.25 9.34 7.64
CA SER A 89 -8.94 10.60 7.85
C SER A 89 -7.93 11.73 7.93
N PHE A 90 -8.33 12.93 7.48
CA PHE A 90 -7.61 14.15 7.78
C PHE A 90 -7.30 14.21 9.28
N PHE A 91 -6.06 14.53 9.63
CA PHE A 91 -5.61 14.63 11.01
C PHE A 91 -5.14 16.04 11.36
N ALA A 92 -4.25 16.62 10.56
CA ALA A 92 -3.74 17.97 10.75
C ALA A 92 -3.13 18.53 9.46
N GLU A 93 -2.91 19.84 9.41
CA GLU A 93 -1.96 20.44 8.47
C GLU A 93 -0.53 20.26 9.00
N ALA A 94 0.44 20.05 8.11
CA ALA A 94 1.86 19.96 8.46
C ALA A 94 2.45 21.36 8.70
N ARG A 95 2.00 22.00 9.77
CA ARG A 95 2.34 23.36 10.18
C ARG A 95 2.41 23.46 11.70
N GLY A 96 3.45 24.11 12.22
CA GLY A 96 3.64 24.26 13.66
C GLY A 96 3.77 22.92 14.39
N LYS A 97 3.35 22.90 15.65
CA LYS A 97 3.40 21.69 16.49
C LYS A 97 2.17 20.81 16.25
N VAL A 98 2.42 19.55 15.94
CA VAL A 98 1.40 18.51 15.78
C VAL A 98 1.67 17.39 16.79
N GLN A 99 0.72 17.14 17.69
CA GLN A 99 0.80 16.06 18.67
C GLN A 99 -0.02 14.85 18.21
N TYR A 100 0.53 13.65 18.37
CA TYR A 100 -0.10 12.41 17.92
C TYR A 100 0.27 11.23 18.83
N SER A 101 -0.53 10.16 18.80
CA SER A 101 -0.23 8.94 19.55
C SER A 101 0.86 8.14 18.85
N ALA A 102 1.84 7.61 19.58
CA ALA A 102 2.87 6.72 19.04
C ALA A 102 2.32 5.45 18.35
N LYS A 103 1.06 5.07 18.61
CA LYS A 103 0.39 3.92 17.98
C LYS A 103 -0.19 4.28 16.60
N ASP A 104 -0.33 5.57 16.27
CA ASP A 104 -0.95 6.02 15.03
C ASP A 104 0.00 5.89 13.86
N ALA A 105 -0.49 5.33 12.76
CA ALA A 105 0.22 5.35 11.48
C ALA A 105 -0.15 6.63 10.73
N LEU A 106 0.86 7.44 10.40
CA LEU A 106 0.64 8.73 9.73
C LEU A 106 1.13 8.69 8.28
N MET A 107 0.34 9.35 7.43
CA MET A 107 0.71 9.69 6.06
C MET A 107 0.89 11.21 5.94
N LEU A 108 1.97 11.65 5.30
CA LEU A 108 2.13 13.04 4.86
C LEU A 108 1.89 13.13 3.35
N SER A 109 0.78 13.78 2.99
CA SER A 109 0.55 14.26 1.63
C SER A 109 1.31 15.56 1.47
N ALA A 110 2.49 15.50 0.87
CA ALA A 110 3.34 16.65 0.68
C ALA A 110 2.63 17.75 -0.13
N ARG A 111 3.10 18.98 0.02
CA ARG A 111 2.79 20.11 -0.87
C ARG A 111 4.09 20.79 -1.28
N PHE A 112 4.00 21.71 -2.25
CA PHE A 112 5.14 22.43 -2.82
C PHE A 112 6.14 22.97 -1.78
N PRO A 113 5.77 23.53 -0.61
CA PRO A 113 6.74 23.98 0.38
C PRO A 113 7.74 22.91 0.86
N LEU A 114 7.35 21.63 0.85
CA LEU A 114 8.23 20.53 1.24
C LEU A 114 9.25 20.19 0.15
N THR A 115 8.87 20.29 -1.13
CA THR A 115 9.82 20.09 -2.23
C THR A 115 10.71 21.32 -2.44
N ASP A 116 10.21 22.52 -2.15
CA ASP A 116 10.97 23.76 -2.17
C ASP A 116 12.06 23.77 -1.09
N ASN A 117 11.68 23.46 0.18
CA ASN A 117 12.58 23.39 1.33
C ASN A 117 12.57 21.99 2.00
N PRO A 118 13.25 20.98 1.39
CA PRO A 118 13.23 19.62 1.90
C PRO A 118 14.04 19.43 3.20
N ALA A 119 14.90 20.38 3.57
CA ALA A 119 15.70 20.31 4.80
C ALA A 119 14.85 20.23 6.07
N VAL A 120 13.58 20.64 6.01
CA VAL A 120 12.61 20.47 7.11
C VAL A 120 12.48 18.99 7.51
N MET A 121 12.59 18.05 6.57
CA MET A 121 12.48 16.61 6.87
C MET A 121 13.54 16.12 7.87
N LYS A 122 14.74 16.72 7.87
CA LYS A 122 15.81 16.36 8.81
C LYS A 122 15.49 16.69 10.27
N LYS A 123 14.54 17.60 10.50
CA LYS A 123 14.11 18.03 11.83
C LYS A 123 12.95 17.19 12.36
N LEU A 124 12.32 16.40 11.50
CA LEU A 124 11.21 15.53 11.88
C LEU A 124 11.76 14.27 12.56
N PRO A 125 11.09 13.74 13.59
CA PRO A 125 11.45 12.43 14.15
C PRO A 125 11.51 11.36 13.06
N ALA A 126 12.51 10.49 13.12
CA ALA A 126 12.77 9.48 12.08
C ALA A 126 11.59 8.53 11.82
N ASP A 127 10.74 8.29 12.82
CA ASP A 127 9.57 7.41 12.75
C ASP A 127 8.23 8.16 12.72
N SER A 128 8.27 9.45 12.36
CA SER A 128 7.10 10.34 12.30
C SER A 128 6.04 9.92 11.27
N PHE A 129 6.44 9.35 10.14
CA PHE A 129 5.55 8.98 9.04
C PHE A 129 5.84 7.57 8.53
N GLN A 130 4.77 6.82 8.23
CA GLN A 130 4.85 5.51 7.57
C GLN A 130 4.64 5.61 6.06
N TYR A 131 4.05 6.71 5.59
CA TYR A 131 3.83 6.96 4.17
C TYR A 131 4.04 8.45 3.86
N ILE A 132 4.89 8.76 2.88
CA ILE A 132 4.97 10.10 2.28
C ILE A 132 4.60 10.01 0.80
N THR A 133 3.80 10.96 0.34
CA THR A 133 3.37 11.03 -1.06
C THR A 133 3.66 12.40 -1.65
N PHE A 134 4.35 12.41 -2.79
CA PHE A 134 4.70 13.59 -3.59
C PHE A 134 3.91 13.61 -4.90
N LEU A 135 2.61 13.28 -4.86
CA LEU A 135 1.79 13.25 -6.07
C LEU A 135 1.50 14.66 -6.59
N ASN A 136 1.65 14.86 -7.89
CA ASN A 136 1.47 16.15 -8.57
C ASN A 136 2.42 17.23 -8.00
N LEU A 137 3.66 16.86 -7.68
CA LEU A 137 4.68 17.79 -7.16
C LEU A 137 6.01 17.58 -7.89
N PRO A 138 6.71 18.66 -8.28
CA PRO A 138 8.05 18.56 -8.81
C PRO A 138 9.00 18.15 -7.69
N ALA A 139 9.32 16.86 -7.66
CA ALA A 139 10.35 16.28 -6.82
C ALA A 139 11.67 16.27 -7.60
N GLU A 140 12.72 16.86 -7.03
CA GLU A 140 14.08 16.89 -7.62
C GLU A 140 15.08 16.17 -6.71
N ASP A 141 16.30 15.94 -7.18
CA ASP A 141 17.38 15.24 -6.44
C ASP A 141 17.58 15.73 -5.00
N LYS A 142 17.40 17.03 -4.73
CA LYS A 142 17.59 17.64 -3.39
C LYS A 142 16.69 17.07 -2.30
N ILE A 143 15.61 16.36 -2.63
CA ILE A 143 14.69 15.82 -1.62
C ILE A 143 15.22 14.53 -0.99
N PHE A 144 16.08 13.78 -1.67
CA PHE A 144 16.40 12.40 -1.29
C PHE A 144 17.28 12.32 -0.05
N GLU A 145 18.32 13.17 0.05
CA GLU A 145 19.21 13.15 1.20
C GLU A 145 18.45 13.48 2.52
N PRO A 146 17.63 14.56 2.60
CA PRO A 146 16.82 14.81 3.80
C PRO A 146 15.80 13.71 4.10
N LEU A 147 15.22 13.10 3.07
CA LEU A 147 14.22 12.05 3.20
C LEU A 147 14.80 10.78 3.85
N THR A 148 16.08 10.48 3.64
CA THR A 148 16.72 9.27 4.19
C THR A 148 16.75 9.21 5.72
N HIS A 149 16.53 10.33 6.41
CA HIS A 149 16.38 10.40 7.86
C HIS A 149 15.11 9.69 8.36
N LEU A 150 14.07 9.60 7.54
CA LEU A 150 12.74 9.12 7.94
C LEU A 150 12.64 7.59 7.88
N THR A 151 13.40 6.91 8.74
CA THR A 151 13.54 5.46 8.76
C THR A 151 12.27 4.68 9.13
N GLY A 152 11.22 5.35 9.61
CA GLY A 152 9.89 4.76 9.80
C GLY A 152 9.07 4.60 8.53
N LEU A 153 9.54 5.12 7.39
CA LEU A 153 8.84 5.03 6.11
C LEU A 153 8.69 3.59 5.65
N ARG A 154 7.45 3.25 5.27
CA ARG A 154 7.06 1.96 4.69
C ARG A 154 6.59 2.13 3.25
N ARG A 155 6.01 3.28 2.89
CA ARG A 155 5.61 3.59 1.52
C ARG A 155 6.11 4.96 1.09
N ILE A 156 6.50 5.07 -0.17
CA ILE A 156 6.78 6.35 -0.80
C ILE A 156 6.26 6.40 -2.24
N ASP A 157 5.61 7.51 -2.58
CA ASP A 157 5.01 7.72 -3.89
C ASP A 157 5.53 9.01 -4.52
N PHE A 158 5.94 8.93 -5.78
CA PHE A 158 6.35 10.06 -6.61
C PHE A 158 5.48 10.12 -7.87
N GLN A 159 5.12 11.33 -8.29
CA GLN A 159 4.53 11.59 -9.60
C GLN A 159 5.11 12.87 -10.18
N GLU A 160 5.50 12.85 -11.45
CA GLU A 160 6.06 14.03 -12.16
C GLU A 160 7.36 14.54 -11.51
N GLY A 161 8.21 13.62 -11.05
CA GLY A 161 9.51 13.93 -10.48
C GLY A 161 10.62 14.06 -11.52
N GLU A 162 11.45 15.08 -11.36
CA GLU A 162 12.64 15.38 -12.17
C GLU A 162 13.90 15.05 -11.37
N PHE A 163 14.09 13.77 -11.07
CA PHE A 163 15.25 13.27 -10.35
C PHE A 163 15.91 12.10 -11.07
N GLN A 164 17.21 11.90 -10.86
CA GLN A 164 18.01 10.88 -11.53
C GLN A 164 18.20 9.62 -10.66
N ASP A 165 18.62 8.51 -11.27
CA ASP A 165 18.88 7.24 -10.59
C ASP A 165 19.85 7.37 -9.40
N LYS A 166 20.89 8.21 -9.51
CA LYS A 166 21.85 8.41 -8.42
C LYS A 166 21.16 8.94 -7.15
N ALA A 167 20.28 9.92 -7.27
CA ALA A 167 19.53 10.45 -6.14
C ALA A 167 18.47 9.45 -5.67
N PHE A 168 17.78 8.79 -6.60
CA PHE A 168 16.77 7.78 -6.26
C PHE A 168 17.37 6.55 -5.53
N ALA A 169 18.63 6.21 -5.80
CA ALA A 169 19.36 5.14 -5.12
C ALA A 169 19.50 5.36 -3.61
N GLU A 170 19.44 6.60 -3.13
CA GLU A 170 19.47 6.95 -1.70
C GLU A 170 18.31 6.31 -0.91
N LEU A 171 17.19 5.98 -1.57
CA LEU A 171 16.08 5.25 -0.95
C LEU A 171 16.51 3.88 -0.40
N ALA A 172 17.64 3.31 -0.86
CA ALA A 172 18.21 2.09 -0.30
C ALA A 172 18.54 2.20 1.21
N LYS A 173 18.72 3.42 1.73
CA LYS A 173 18.94 3.68 3.17
C LYS A 173 17.67 3.48 4.01
N LEU A 174 16.50 3.56 3.40
CA LEU A 174 15.20 3.38 4.06
C LEU A 174 14.83 1.89 4.10
N VAL A 175 15.56 1.10 4.87
CA VAL A 175 15.46 -0.38 4.90
C VAL A 175 14.10 -0.94 5.32
N ASN A 176 13.22 -0.09 5.85
CA ASN A 176 11.85 -0.43 6.21
C ASN A 176 10.83 -0.24 5.08
N LEU A 177 11.26 0.24 3.91
CA LEU A 177 10.38 0.38 2.76
C LEU A 177 9.77 -0.96 2.36
N GLU A 178 8.45 -0.93 2.20
CA GLU A 178 7.59 -2.03 1.80
C GLU A 178 6.94 -1.77 0.44
N ALA A 179 6.72 -0.50 0.06
CA ALA A 179 6.15 -0.13 -1.23
C ALA A 179 6.78 1.14 -1.81
N ILE A 180 7.02 1.12 -3.12
CA ILE A 180 7.46 2.29 -3.88
C ILE A 180 6.55 2.46 -5.10
N SER A 181 6.04 3.66 -5.34
CA SER A 181 5.32 4.01 -6.57
C SER A 181 6.02 5.15 -7.27
N VAL A 182 6.43 4.94 -8.52
CA VAL A 182 7.05 5.96 -9.37
C VAL A 182 6.20 6.14 -10.62
N ARG A 183 5.76 7.37 -10.85
CA ARG A 183 4.86 7.70 -11.96
C ARG A 183 5.39 8.91 -12.71
N GLU A 184 5.53 8.82 -14.02
CA GLU A 184 5.89 9.99 -14.84
C GLU A 184 7.20 10.65 -14.33
N CYS A 185 8.18 9.85 -13.90
CA CYS A 185 9.47 10.34 -13.39
C CYS A 185 10.62 9.89 -14.30
N PHE A 186 11.74 10.61 -14.25
CA PHE A 186 12.92 10.34 -15.07
C PHE A 186 13.93 9.39 -14.41
N VAL A 187 13.55 8.12 -14.24
CA VAL A 187 14.48 7.06 -13.78
C VAL A 187 14.61 5.94 -14.80
N THR A 188 15.84 5.52 -15.03
CA THR A 188 16.22 4.44 -15.96
C THR A 188 16.26 3.08 -15.26
N GLY A 189 16.30 3.04 -13.94
CA GLY A 189 16.32 1.80 -13.16
C GLY A 189 17.70 1.36 -12.69
N ASP A 190 18.77 2.07 -13.04
CA ASP A 190 20.12 1.85 -12.47
C ASP A 190 20.10 1.86 -10.94
N SER A 191 19.30 2.75 -10.37
CA SER A 191 19.00 2.83 -8.93
C SER A 191 18.53 1.52 -8.31
N LEU A 192 17.78 0.69 -9.05
CA LEU A 192 17.25 -0.59 -8.57
C LEU A 192 18.34 -1.62 -8.31
N THR A 193 19.55 -1.44 -8.87
CA THR A 193 20.71 -2.29 -8.57
C THR A 193 21.21 -2.12 -7.13
N HIS A 194 20.83 -1.03 -6.45
CA HIS A 194 21.16 -0.77 -5.05
C HIS A 194 20.07 -1.26 -4.09
N PHE A 195 18.88 -1.63 -4.59
CA PHE A 195 17.72 -1.93 -3.74
C PHE A 195 17.72 -3.34 -3.16
N GLY A 196 18.77 -4.14 -3.40
CA GLY A 196 18.92 -5.48 -2.82
C GLY A 196 18.91 -5.51 -1.29
N VAL A 197 19.19 -4.38 -0.63
CA VAL A 197 19.12 -4.22 0.83
C VAL A 197 17.70 -4.04 1.37
N LEU A 198 16.73 -3.67 0.52
CA LEU A 198 15.34 -3.40 0.91
C LEU A 198 14.55 -4.71 1.08
N LYS A 199 14.91 -5.51 2.10
CA LYS A 199 14.36 -6.86 2.31
C LYS A 199 12.86 -6.90 2.62
N LYS A 200 12.24 -5.76 2.94
CA LYS A 200 10.79 -5.65 3.19
C LYS A 200 10.00 -5.19 1.96
N LEU A 201 10.68 -4.80 0.88
CA LEU A 201 10.05 -4.25 -0.32
C LEU A 201 9.22 -5.31 -1.02
N ARG A 202 7.91 -5.12 -0.98
CA ARG A 202 6.90 -6.07 -1.43
C ARG A 202 6.03 -5.56 -2.57
N ALA A 203 6.05 -4.26 -2.82
CA ALA A 203 5.28 -3.63 -3.88
C ALA A 203 6.11 -2.63 -4.68
N MET A 204 6.02 -2.70 -6.01
CA MET A 204 6.52 -1.67 -6.89
C MET A 204 5.48 -1.32 -7.95
N VAL A 205 5.26 -0.03 -8.15
CA VAL A 205 4.39 0.49 -9.20
C VAL A 205 5.21 1.42 -10.09
N TRP A 206 5.26 1.09 -11.38
CA TRP A 206 5.92 1.87 -12.42
C TRP A 206 4.87 2.33 -13.42
N LYS A 207 4.67 3.63 -13.53
CA LYS A 207 3.73 4.18 -14.52
C LYS A 207 4.39 5.22 -15.38
N LYS A 208 4.35 5.07 -16.71
CA LYS A 208 4.97 6.01 -17.66
C LYS A 208 6.42 6.33 -17.28
N VAL A 209 7.19 5.27 -17.03
CA VAL A 209 8.63 5.31 -16.77
C VAL A 209 9.30 4.47 -17.85
N ALA A 210 10.47 4.92 -18.31
CA ALA A 210 11.28 4.21 -19.29
C ALA A 210 12.50 3.57 -18.60
N LEU A 211 12.40 2.27 -18.32
CA LEU A 211 13.45 1.50 -17.65
C LEU A 211 14.41 0.87 -18.67
N ASP A 212 15.70 0.82 -18.35
CA ASP A 212 16.70 0.07 -19.11
C ASP A 212 16.63 -1.41 -18.69
N TRP A 213 15.91 -2.20 -19.47
CA TRP A 213 15.74 -3.62 -19.22
C TRP A 213 17.02 -4.44 -19.37
N LYS A 214 17.93 -4.00 -20.24
CA LYS A 214 19.20 -4.68 -20.45
C LYS A 214 20.07 -4.56 -19.20
N LEU A 215 20.15 -3.35 -18.64
CA LEU A 215 20.83 -3.09 -17.37
C LEU A 215 20.21 -3.91 -16.22
N LEU A 216 18.89 -3.85 -16.06
CA LEU A 216 18.18 -4.53 -14.98
C LEU A 216 18.33 -6.06 -15.04
N ASN A 217 18.32 -6.65 -16.24
CA ASN A 217 18.51 -8.08 -16.42
C ASN A 217 19.94 -8.53 -16.09
N GLN A 218 20.94 -7.68 -16.34
CA GLN A 218 22.34 -7.94 -15.99
C GLN A 218 22.63 -7.80 -14.49
N SER A 219 21.79 -7.07 -13.75
CA SER A 219 21.94 -6.89 -12.30
C SER A 219 21.83 -8.21 -11.54
N SER A 220 22.69 -8.41 -10.53
CA SER A 220 22.58 -9.53 -9.58
C SER A 220 21.52 -9.30 -8.48
N THR A 221 20.88 -8.14 -8.48
CA THR A 221 19.91 -7.76 -7.44
C THR A 221 18.66 -8.61 -7.47
N VAL A 222 18.26 -9.10 -6.30
CA VAL A 222 17.04 -9.89 -6.11
C VAL A 222 16.10 -9.21 -5.12
N PHE A 223 14.80 -9.35 -5.35
CA PHE A 223 13.75 -8.79 -4.50
C PHE A 223 12.99 -9.92 -3.80
N PRO A 224 13.52 -10.45 -2.68
CA PRO A 224 13.00 -11.67 -2.07
C PRO A 224 11.60 -11.49 -1.47
N ALA A 225 11.19 -10.28 -1.11
CA ALA A 225 9.87 -10.01 -0.54
C ALA A 225 8.85 -9.52 -1.57
N MET A 226 9.24 -9.32 -2.84
CA MET A 226 8.35 -8.76 -3.87
C MET A 226 7.13 -9.65 -4.06
N ALA A 227 5.95 -9.06 -3.93
CA ALA A 227 4.66 -9.74 -4.01
C ALA A 227 3.72 -9.12 -5.04
N ASP A 228 3.79 -7.79 -5.25
CA ASP A 228 2.93 -7.05 -6.17
C ASP A 228 3.77 -6.14 -7.06
N LEU A 229 3.70 -6.36 -8.38
CA LEU A 229 4.41 -5.56 -9.36
C LEU A 229 3.45 -5.05 -10.42
N GLN A 230 3.51 -3.76 -10.69
CA GLN A 230 2.62 -3.10 -11.64
C GLN A 230 3.42 -2.26 -12.63
N PHE A 231 3.15 -2.47 -13.92
CA PHE A 231 3.66 -1.66 -15.01
C PHE A 231 2.48 -1.07 -15.77
N SER A 232 2.47 0.26 -15.97
CA SER A 232 1.42 0.94 -16.74
C SER A 232 2.06 1.94 -17.70
N ASP A 233 1.75 1.83 -18.98
CA ASP A 233 2.26 2.71 -20.03
C ASP A 233 3.80 2.84 -20.01
N THR A 234 4.49 1.72 -19.76
CA THR A 234 5.96 1.67 -19.69
C THR A 234 6.57 1.17 -21.00
N ASN A 235 7.88 1.21 -21.06
CA ASN A 235 8.66 0.67 -22.15
C ASN A 235 8.92 -0.86 -21.98
N LEU A 236 8.12 -1.59 -21.19
CA LEU A 236 8.25 -3.04 -20.99
C LEU A 236 8.07 -3.82 -22.30
N ASP A 237 9.00 -4.72 -22.58
CA ASP A 237 9.00 -5.64 -23.72
C ASP A 237 9.29 -7.08 -23.27
N ASP A 238 9.32 -8.02 -24.22
CA ASP A 238 9.61 -9.42 -23.95
C ASP A 238 10.97 -9.67 -23.25
N GLU A 239 11.98 -8.83 -23.48
CA GLU A 239 13.27 -8.97 -22.80
C GLU A 239 13.18 -8.46 -21.36
N GLY A 240 12.50 -7.33 -21.15
CA GLY A 240 12.20 -6.80 -19.82
C GLY A 240 11.38 -7.74 -18.95
N MET A 241 10.54 -8.60 -19.54
CA MET A 241 9.81 -9.64 -18.82
C MET A 241 10.75 -10.64 -18.10
N ASN A 242 12.00 -10.83 -18.55
CA ASN A 242 12.97 -11.69 -17.86
C ASN A 242 13.37 -11.15 -16.48
N TRP A 243 13.21 -9.85 -16.22
CA TRP A 243 13.52 -9.24 -14.94
C TRP A 243 12.69 -9.84 -13.79
N LEU A 244 11.52 -10.39 -14.10
CA LEU A 244 10.64 -11.05 -13.13
C LEU A 244 11.31 -12.26 -12.44
N GLU A 245 12.34 -12.87 -13.03
CA GLU A 245 13.10 -13.95 -12.37
C GLU A 245 13.77 -13.48 -11.07
N LYS A 246 14.05 -12.18 -10.93
CA LYS A 246 14.62 -11.58 -9.71
C LYS A 246 13.61 -11.51 -8.55
N MET A 247 12.36 -11.94 -8.77
CA MET A 247 11.23 -11.81 -7.85
C MET A 247 10.58 -13.18 -7.58
N PRO A 248 11.29 -14.12 -6.94
CA PRO A 248 10.83 -15.51 -6.79
C PRO A 248 9.54 -15.67 -5.97
N ASN A 249 9.15 -14.62 -5.23
CA ASN A 249 7.96 -14.59 -4.39
C ASN A 249 6.80 -13.77 -4.97
N LEU A 250 6.90 -13.31 -6.23
CA LEU A 250 5.88 -12.50 -6.87
C LEU A 250 4.54 -13.25 -6.90
N ARG A 251 3.47 -12.57 -6.47
CA ARG A 251 2.11 -13.12 -6.36
C ARG A 251 1.12 -12.47 -7.31
N GLN A 252 1.32 -11.18 -7.60
CA GLN A 252 0.47 -10.39 -8.47
C GLN A 252 1.34 -9.61 -9.45
N LEU A 253 0.98 -9.70 -10.72
CA LEU A 253 1.56 -8.93 -11.81
C LEU A 253 0.44 -8.23 -12.58
N SER A 254 0.54 -6.92 -12.73
CA SER A 254 -0.35 -6.12 -13.58
C SER A 254 0.47 -5.40 -14.65
N ILE A 255 0.07 -5.54 -15.90
CA ILE A 255 0.67 -4.86 -17.04
C ILE A 255 -0.45 -4.18 -17.82
N ASP A 256 -0.41 -2.85 -17.90
CA ASP A 256 -1.33 -2.03 -18.69
C ASP A 256 -0.55 -1.25 -19.76
N GLY A 257 -1.04 -1.26 -21.00
CA GLY A 257 -0.56 -0.37 -22.05
C GLY A 257 0.85 -0.65 -22.58
N SER A 258 1.43 -1.81 -22.28
CA SER A 258 2.78 -2.19 -22.78
C SER A 258 2.67 -2.94 -24.11
N SER A 259 2.70 -2.21 -25.22
CA SER A 259 2.47 -2.77 -26.57
C SER A 259 3.56 -3.72 -27.08
N ARG A 260 4.73 -3.77 -26.42
CA ARG A 260 5.91 -4.52 -26.86
C ARG A 260 6.06 -5.89 -26.21
N VAL A 261 5.23 -6.20 -25.22
CA VAL A 261 5.13 -7.56 -24.67
C VAL A 261 4.19 -8.37 -25.57
N THR A 262 4.70 -9.50 -26.06
CA THR A 262 4.02 -10.43 -26.94
C THR A 262 3.76 -11.76 -26.23
N ASP A 263 3.17 -12.72 -26.95
CA ASP A 263 3.04 -14.10 -26.48
C ASP A 263 4.36 -14.70 -25.96
N ARG A 264 5.50 -14.33 -26.56
CA ARG A 264 6.82 -14.82 -26.15
C ARG A 264 7.19 -14.35 -24.75
N GLY A 265 6.97 -13.06 -24.43
CA GLY A 265 7.27 -12.50 -23.12
C GLY A 265 6.47 -13.15 -21.99
N LEU A 266 5.27 -13.68 -22.28
CA LEU A 266 4.45 -14.37 -21.27
C LEU A 266 5.01 -15.73 -20.83
N LEU A 267 5.89 -16.36 -21.61
CA LEU A 267 6.45 -17.68 -21.28
C LEU A 267 7.19 -17.69 -19.94
N ILE A 268 7.79 -16.56 -19.55
CA ILE A 268 8.51 -16.44 -18.28
C ILE A 268 7.61 -16.68 -17.07
N LEU A 269 6.32 -16.37 -17.18
CA LEU A 269 5.38 -16.44 -16.06
C LEU A 269 5.21 -17.87 -15.55
N LYS A 270 5.51 -18.89 -16.36
CA LYS A 270 5.50 -20.31 -15.93
C LYS A 270 6.62 -20.65 -14.94
N LYS A 271 7.70 -19.85 -14.92
CA LYS A 271 8.81 -20.01 -13.97
C LYS A 271 8.45 -19.45 -12.59
N LEU A 272 7.53 -18.47 -12.52
CA LEU A 272 7.15 -17.79 -11.29
C LEU A 272 6.16 -18.62 -10.47
N LYS A 273 6.66 -19.58 -9.68
CA LYS A 273 5.85 -20.60 -8.99
C LYS A 273 4.85 -20.06 -7.97
N LYS A 274 4.99 -18.79 -7.56
CA LYS A 274 4.11 -18.13 -6.58
C LYS A 274 3.15 -17.13 -7.23
N LEU A 275 3.23 -16.91 -8.54
CA LEU A 275 2.36 -15.97 -9.24
C LEU A 275 0.94 -16.53 -9.27
N LYS A 276 -0.01 -15.79 -8.68
CA LYS A 276 -1.42 -16.19 -8.54
C LYS A 276 -2.35 -15.32 -9.37
N LYS A 277 -2.05 -14.04 -9.51
CA LYS A 277 -2.89 -13.07 -10.22
C LYS A 277 -2.11 -12.42 -11.35
N LEU A 278 -2.68 -12.44 -12.53
CA LEU A 278 -2.16 -11.77 -13.71
C LEU A 278 -3.24 -10.85 -14.28
N GLU A 279 -2.90 -9.59 -14.48
CA GLU A 279 -3.74 -8.61 -15.13
C GLU A 279 -3.01 -8.07 -16.36
N LEU A 280 -3.64 -8.18 -17.51
CA LEU A 280 -3.13 -7.75 -18.82
C LEU A 280 -4.17 -6.81 -19.43
N LYS A 281 -3.89 -5.51 -19.43
CA LYS A 281 -4.79 -4.48 -19.97
C LYS A 281 -4.16 -3.79 -21.16
N LYS A 282 -4.94 -3.59 -22.23
CA LYS A 282 -4.49 -2.92 -23.46
C LYS A 282 -3.23 -3.56 -24.09
N MET A 283 -3.08 -4.89 -23.93
CA MET A 283 -1.94 -5.66 -24.42
C MET A 283 -2.20 -6.16 -25.85
N LYS A 284 -2.04 -5.26 -26.83
CA LYS A 284 -2.43 -5.53 -28.22
C LYS A 284 -1.71 -6.71 -28.88
N ALA A 285 -0.47 -7.00 -28.47
CA ALA A 285 0.35 -8.06 -29.05
C ALA A 285 0.25 -9.41 -28.32
N VAL A 286 -0.58 -9.49 -27.27
CA VAL A 286 -0.88 -10.75 -26.57
C VAL A 286 -2.14 -11.36 -27.17
N THR A 287 -1.98 -12.52 -27.79
CA THR A 287 -3.06 -13.26 -28.47
C THR A 287 -3.64 -14.35 -27.55
N PRO A 288 -4.77 -14.97 -27.93
CA PRO A 288 -5.29 -16.16 -27.24
C PRO A 288 -4.24 -17.28 -27.09
N LYS A 289 -3.33 -17.42 -28.06
CA LYS A 289 -2.23 -18.40 -28.00
C LYS A 289 -1.27 -18.11 -26.85
N GLY A 290 -0.91 -16.85 -26.62
CA GLY A 290 -0.07 -16.44 -25.48
C GLY A 290 -0.72 -16.79 -24.14
N ILE A 291 -2.02 -16.52 -24.00
CA ILE A 291 -2.78 -16.89 -22.79
C ILE A 291 -2.80 -18.41 -22.61
N MET A 292 -3.03 -19.18 -23.68
CA MET A 292 -3.05 -20.65 -23.65
C MET A 292 -1.71 -21.27 -23.21
N GLN A 293 -0.58 -20.62 -23.51
CA GLN A 293 0.74 -21.12 -23.10
C GLN A 293 0.95 -21.10 -21.58
N LEU A 294 0.19 -20.28 -20.84
CA LEU A 294 0.22 -20.20 -19.38
C LEU A 294 -0.38 -21.43 -18.70
N LYS A 295 -1.02 -22.34 -19.46
CA LYS A 295 -1.52 -23.62 -18.95
C LYS A 295 -0.43 -24.38 -18.19
N GLY A 296 -0.80 -24.89 -17.02
CA GLY A 296 0.08 -25.60 -16.10
C GLY A 296 0.98 -24.70 -15.24
N GLY A 297 0.82 -23.37 -15.31
CA GLY A 297 1.44 -22.42 -14.39
C GLY A 297 0.76 -22.39 -13.01
N SER A 298 1.23 -21.52 -12.12
CA SER A 298 0.69 -21.35 -10.76
C SER A 298 -0.47 -20.36 -10.66
N ILE A 299 -0.81 -19.70 -11.78
CA ILE A 299 -1.78 -18.60 -11.85
C ILE A 299 -3.19 -19.15 -11.60
N GLU A 300 -3.95 -18.44 -10.78
CA GLU A 300 -5.31 -18.79 -10.37
C GLU A 300 -6.34 -17.81 -10.95
N ALA A 301 -5.94 -16.57 -11.24
CA ALA A 301 -6.80 -15.57 -11.85
C ALA A 301 -6.07 -14.80 -12.95
N ILE A 302 -6.71 -14.69 -14.12
CA ILE A 302 -6.24 -13.91 -15.27
C ILE A 302 -7.33 -12.91 -15.65
N HIS A 303 -7.00 -11.64 -15.59
CA HIS A 303 -7.81 -10.56 -16.16
C HIS A 303 -7.18 -10.11 -17.48
N VAL A 304 -7.94 -10.20 -18.57
CA VAL A 304 -7.56 -9.67 -19.87
C VAL A 304 -8.51 -8.52 -20.23
N GLY A 305 -8.03 -7.28 -20.13
CA GLY A 305 -8.80 -6.08 -20.44
C GLY A 305 -8.45 -5.50 -21.81
N ASP A 306 -9.45 -4.95 -22.50
CA ASP A 306 -9.31 -4.32 -23.81
C ASP A 306 -8.68 -5.23 -24.90
N ALA A 307 -8.86 -6.54 -24.78
CA ALA A 307 -8.45 -7.50 -25.81
C ALA A 307 -9.52 -7.68 -26.89
N ASN A 308 -9.06 -7.93 -28.12
CA ASN A 308 -9.93 -8.22 -29.26
C ASN A 308 -10.07 -9.73 -29.47
N TYR A 309 -10.55 -10.47 -28.45
CA TYR A 309 -10.76 -11.91 -28.54
C TYR A 309 -12.21 -12.21 -28.91
N THR A 310 -12.39 -13.14 -29.84
CA THR A 310 -13.71 -13.68 -30.20
C THR A 310 -14.29 -14.53 -29.06
N GLN A 311 -15.61 -14.72 -29.07
CA GLN A 311 -16.27 -15.59 -28.07
C GLN A 311 -15.79 -17.05 -28.16
N LEU A 312 -15.45 -17.53 -29.36
CA LEU A 312 -14.90 -18.86 -29.55
C LEU A 312 -13.53 -19.00 -28.89
N GLU A 313 -12.65 -18.02 -29.07
CA GLU A 313 -11.32 -18.02 -28.43
C GLU A 313 -11.43 -17.93 -26.90
N ILE A 314 -12.30 -17.06 -26.38
CA ILE A 314 -12.56 -16.97 -24.94
C ILE A 314 -13.04 -18.32 -24.39
N LYS A 315 -13.95 -18.98 -25.09
CA LYS A 315 -14.44 -20.31 -24.72
C LYS A 315 -13.30 -21.33 -24.73
N GLN A 316 -12.49 -21.38 -25.79
CA GLN A 316 -11.35 -22.29 -25.89
C GLN A 316 -10.33 -22.07 -24.75
N ILE A 317 -10.06 -20.82 -24.38
CA ILE A 317 -9.18 -20.49 -23.25
C ILE A 317 -9.74 -21.05 -21.94
N LYS A 318 -11.02 -20.80 -21.66
CA LYS A 318 -11.68 -21.25 -20.44
C LYS A 318 -11.74 -22.78 -20.36
N ASP A 319 -12.09 -23.44 -21.47
CA ASP A 319 -12.17 -24.90 -21.57
C ASP A 319 -10.79 -25.55 -21.36
N ALA A 320 -9.71 -24.92 -21.84
CA ALA A 320 -8.35 -25.43 -21.68
C ALA A 320 -7.75 -25.23 -20.28
N MET A 321 -8.26 -24.27 -19.51
CA MET A 321 -7.80 -23.90 -18.17
C MET A 321 -8.97 -23.71 -17.18
N PRO A 322 -9.79 -24.74 -16.92
CA PRO A 322 -11.06 -24.59 -16.20
C PRO A 322 -10.92 -24.23 -14.71
N LYS A 323 -9.72 -24.38 -14.14
CA LYS A 323 -9.41 -24.00 -12.76
C LYS A 323 -9.01 -22.54 -12.61
N VAL A 324 -8.74 -21.83 -13.71
CA VAL A 324 -8.32 -20.43 -13.69
C VAL A 324 -9.55 -19.53 -13.79
N GLN A 325 -9.65 -18.57 -12.90
CA GLN A 325 -10.68 -17.55 -12.94
C GLN A 325 -10.34 -16.53 -14.02
N PHE A 326 -11.15 -16.46 -15.07
CA PHE A 326 -10.97 -15.50 -16.15
C PHE A 326 -11.96 -14.34 -16.06
N LEU A 327 -11.43 -13.12 -16.16
CA LEU A 327 -12.19 -11.91 -16.44
C LEU A 327 -11.75 -11.36 -17.81
N PHE A 328 -12.71 -11.08 -18.69
CA PHE A 328 -12.47 -10.44 -19.98
C PHE A 328 -13.30 -9.16 -20.04
N ASP A 329 -12.65 -8.00 -20.16
CA ASP A 329 -13.41 -6.75 -20.35
C ASP A 329 -13.83 -6.63 -21.81
N LYS A 330 -15.06 -6.19 -22.05
CA LYS A 330 -15.46 -5.75 -23.39
C LYS A 330 -14.69 -4.47 -23.70
N LYS A 331 -14.07 -4.40 -24.87
CA LYS A 331 -13.53 -3.15 -25.41
C LYS A 331 -14.62 -2.09 -25.34
N LYS A 332 -14.44 -1.04 -24.55
CA LYS A 332 -15.33 0.13 -24.63
C LYS A 332 -15.14 0.72 -26.03
N MET A 333 -16.16 0.62 -26.87
CA MET A 333 -16.25 1.46 -28.07
C MET A 333 -16.15 2.90 -27.54
N LYS A 334 -15.17 3.68 -28.02
CA LYS A 334 -15.21 5.12 -27.78
C LYS A 334 -16.48 5.63 -28.46
N GLU A 335 -17.48 6.03 -27.68
CA GLU A 335 -18.55 6.87 -28.20
C GLU A 335 -17.89 8.15 -28.73
N GLY A 336 -18.01 8.39 -30.04
CA GLY A 336 -17.56 9.63 -30.67
C GLY A 336 -16.23 9.56 -31.42
N THR A 337 -16.19 8.81 -32.52
CA THR A 337 -15.61 9.27 -33.79
C THR A 337 -16.30 8.48 -34.89
N MET A 338 -17.42 9.01 -35.40
CA MET A 338 -17.79 8.70 -36.78
C MET A 338 -16.68 9.30 -37.65
N GLU A 339 -15.78 8.48 -38.15
CA GLU A 339 -14.94 8.88 -39.28
C GLU A 339 -15.87 9.00 -40.48
N ILE A 340 -16.34 10.23 -40.73
CA ILE A 340 -17.06 10.60 -41.95
C ILE A 340 -16.01 10.63 -43.07
N PHE A 341 -15.69 9.47 -43.62
CA PHE A 341 -15.09 9.41 -44.96
C PHE A 341 -16.21 9.48 -45.98
N ALA A 342 -16.63 10.69 -46.34
CA ALA A 342 -17.32 10.92 -47.59
C ALA A 342 -16.24 11.17 -48.67
N PRO A 343 -16.25 10.45 -49.81
CA PRO A 343 -15.34 10.74 -50.91
C PRO A 343 -15.74 12.08 -51.55
N LEU A 344 -14.76 12.97 -51.71
CA LEU A 344 -14.90 14.14 -52.58
C LEU A 344 -15.02 13.64 -54.02
N HIS A 345 -16.20 13.79 -54.62
CA HIS A 345 -16.42 13.72 -56.06
C HIS A 345 -16.61 15.12 -56.62
#